data_AF-A0A5R8LHW7-F1
#
_entry.id   AF-A0A5R8LHW7-F1
#
_cell.length_a   1.000
_cell.length_b   1.000
_cell.length_c   1.000
_cell.angle_alpha   90.00
_cell.angle_beta   90.00
_cell.angle_gamma   90.00
#
_symmetry.space_group_name_H-M   'P 1'
#
loop_
_entity.id
_entity.type
_entity.pdbx_description
1 polymer ?
#
loop_
_entity_poly.entity_id
_entity_poly.type
_entity_poly.pdbx_seq_one_letter_code
_entity_poly.pdbx_strand_id
1 'polypeptide(L)'
;MTYPTMTLKEFNEYMQEGHYQYSLFIILQLDEAMEYLKRAQQADTDMKKFWYQWAYVTLTDALETAESEYYGETSAYLPTKETDPVTRAYCQNTYDIWRGYLKKLNVNLPKQKF
;
A
#
# COMPACT_ATOMS: atom_id res chain seq x y z
N MET A 1 -20.49 -8.34 -15.27
CA MET A 1 -19.72 -8.97 -14.18
C MET A 1 -19.04 -7.87 -13.40
N THR A 2 -19.31 -7.78 -12.11
CA THR A 2 -18.54 -6.93 -11.19
C THR A 2 -17.20 -7.63 -10.93
N TYR A 3 -16.10 -6.92 -11.09
CA TYR A 3 -14.77 -7.40 -10.73
C TYR A 3 -14.53 -7.10 -9.24
N PRO A 4 -13.77 -7.92 -8.50
CA PRO A 4 -13.47 -7.63 -7.11
C PRO A 4 -12.69 -6.32 -7.04
N THR A 5 -13.15 -5.43 -6.16
CA THR A 5 -12.52 -4.13 -5.89
C THR A 5 -12.49 -3.96 -4.39
N MET A 6 -11.40 -3.40 -3.88
CA MET A 6 -11.29 -2.95 -2.50
C MET A 6 -10.97 -1.47 -2.52
N THR A 7 -11.78 -0.69 -1.81
CA THR A 7 -11.51 0.74 -1.63
C THR A 7 -10.46 0.92 -0.55
N LEU A 8 -9.75 2.06 -0.58
CA LEU A 8 -8.80 2.41 0.48
C LEU A 8 -9.47 2.51 1.87
N LYS A 9 -10.78 2.80 1.91
CA LYS A 9 -11.56 2.81 3.14
C LYS A 9 -11.73 1.40 3.71
N GLU A 10 -12.14 0.44 2.89
CA GLU A 10 -12.29 -0.96 3.28
C GLU A 10 -10.94 -1.56 3.70
N PHE A 11 -9.87 -1.26 2.96
CA PHE A 11 -8.51 -1.64 3.34
C PHE A 11 -8.15 -1.10 4.74
N ASN A 12 -8.42 0.19 4.98
CA ASN A 12 -8.12 0.82 6.26
C ASN A 12 -8.98 0.27 7.41
N GLU A 13 -10.25 -0.05 7.17
CA GLU A 13 -11.12 -0.68 8.16
C GLU A 13 -10.55 -2.03 8.59
N TYR A 14 -10.14 -2.87 7.64
CA TYR A 14 -9.49 -4.14 7.94
C TYR A 14 -8.19 -3.97 8.74
N MET A 15 -7.32 -3.03 8.34
CA MET A 15 -6.09 -2.72 9.08
C MET A 15 -6.37 -2.29 10.52
N GLN A 16 -7.44 -1.51 10.74
CA GLN A 16 -7.83 -1.06 12.08
C GLN A 16 -8.43 -2.17 12.93
N GLU A 17 -9.29 -3.02 12.34
CA GLU A 17 -9.89 -4.17 13.01
C GLU A 17 -8.82 -5.18 13.47
N GLY A 18 -7.82 -5.43 12.64
CA GLY A 18 -6.68 -6.31 12.98
C GLY A 18 -5.61 -5.67 13.86
N HIS A 19 -5.73 -4.38 14.18
CA HIS A 19 -4.69 -3.60 14.88
C HIS A 19 -3.31 -3.64 14.20
N TYR A 20 -3.30 -3.76 12.87
CA TYR A 20 -2.07 -3.85 12.09
C TYR A 20 -1.39 -2.50 11.89
N GLN A 21 -0.10 -2.52 11.58
CA GLN A 21 0.70 -1.33 11.37
C GLN A 21 0.94 -1.08 9.88
N TYR A 22 1.02 0.19 9.50
CA TYR A 22 1.44 0.60 8.15
C TYR A 22 2.96 0.71 8.09
N SER A 23 3.62 -0.41 7.83
CA SER A 23 5.05 -0.44 7.52
C SER A 23 5.34 0.23 6.18
N LEU A 24 6.61 0.54 5.92
CA LEU A 24 7.02 1.05 4.60
C LEU A 24 6.67 0.05 3.50
N PHE A 25 6.76 -1.27 3.75
CA PHE A 25 6.47 -2.27 2.74
C PHE A 25 5.00 -2.23 2.32
N ILE A 26 4.10 -2.20 3.31
CA ILE A 26 2.66 -2.07 3.10
C ILE A 26 2.34 -0.76 2.36
N ILE A 27 3.02 0.33 2.71
CA ILE A 27 2.86 1.63 2.02
C ILE A 27 3.28 1.54 0.55
N LEU A 28 4.35 0.82 0.23
CA LEU A 28 4.80 0.63 -1.16
C LEU A 28 3.80 -0.23 -1.96
N GLN A 29 3.26 -1.29 -1.37
CA GLN A 29 2.21 -2.11 -2.00
C GLN A 29 0.92 -1.29 -2.21
N LEU A 30 0.54 -0.44 -1.25
CA LEU A 30 -0.58 0.48 -1.39
C LEU A 30 -0.37 1.48 -2.53
N ASP A 31 0.84 2.05 -2.66
CA ASP A 31 1.18 2.96 -3.74
C ASP A 31 1.03 2.30 -5.12
N GLU A 32 1.54 1.07 -5.24
CA GLU A 32 1.41 0.25 -6.45
C GLU A 32 -0.05 -0.05 -6.79
N ALA A 33 -0.84 -0.50 -5.81
CA ALA A 33 -2.27 -0.77 -6.00
C ALA A 33 -3.04 0.48 -6.47
N MET A 34 -2.71 1.65 -5.92
CA MET A 34 -3.34 2.92 -6.33
C MET A 34 -2.97 3.32 -7.77
N GLU A 35 -1.73 3.06 -8.20
CA GLU A 35 -1.33 3.26 -9.59
C GLU A 35 -2.10 2.31 -10.53
N TYR A 36 -2.33 1.05 -10.14
CA TYR A 36 -3.21 0.15 -10.90
C TYR A 36 -4.65 0.64 -10.98
N LEU A 37 -5.24 1.14 -9.87
CA LEU A 37 -6.58 1.73 -9.91
C LEU A 37 -6.65 2.94 -10.85
N LYS A 38 -5.63 3.79 -10.85
CA LYS A 38 -5.54 4.93 -11.76
C LYS A 38 -5.45 4.49 -13.22
N ARG A 39 -4.66 3.46 -13.53
CA ARG A 39 -4.61 2.87 -14.88
C ARG A 39 -5.95 2.27 -15.29
N ALA A 40 -6.65 1.60 -14.38
CA ALA A 40 -7.99 1.06 -14.65
C ALA A 40 -9.00 2.14 -15.03
N GLN A 41 -8.90 3.33 -14.43
CA GLN A 41 -9.78 4.47 -14.75
C GLN A 41 -9.56 5.03 -16.16
N GLN A 42 -8.36 4.86 -16.71
CA GLN A 42 -7.96 5.41 -18.02
C GLN A 42 -8.01 4.37 -19.15
N ALA A 43 -8.22 3.10 -18.82
CA ALA A 43 -8.16 1.99 -19.74
C ALA A 43 -9.47 1.72 -20.50
N ASP A 44 -9.37 1.04 -21.64
CA ASP A 44 -10.50 0.41 -22.32
C ASP A 44 -11.11 -0.74 -21.49
N THR A 45 -12.26 -1.26 -21.89
CA THR A 45 -13.03 -2.24 -21.10
C THR A 45 -12.23 -3.48 -20.70
N ASP A 46 -11.42 -4.03 -21.62
CA ASP A 46 -10.68 -5.26 -21.38
C ASP A 46 -9.46 -5.00 -20.47
N MET A 47 -8.73 -3.91 -20.73
CA MET A 47 -7.61 -3.51 -19.90
C MET A 47 -8.06 -3.02 -18.51
N LYS A 48 -9.24 -2.41 -18.41
CA LYS A 48 -9.83 -1.97 -17.14
C LYS A 48 -10.07 -3.14 -16.20
N LYS A 49 -10.57 -4.27 -16.71
CA LYS A 49 -10.71 -5.51 -15.94
C LYS A 49 -9.36 -5.98 -15.41
N PHE A 50 -8.35 -6.02 -16.27
CA PHE A 50 -7.00 -6.43 -15.90
C PHE A 50 -6.44 -5.56 -14.76
N TRP A 51 -6.50 -4.23 -14.90
CA TRP A 51 -5.95 -3.32 -13.90
C TRP A 51 -6.70 -3.36 -12.56
N TYR A 52 -8.03 -3.50 -12.55
CA TYR A 52 -8.77 -3.69 -11.30
C TYR A 52 -8.41 -4.99 -10.58
N GLN A 53 -8.21 -6.08 -11.33
CA GLN A 53 -7.79 -7.34 -10.75
C GLN A 53 -6.41 -7.23 -10.10
N TRP A 54 -5.45 -6.58 -10.76
CA TRP A 54 -4.12 -6.33 -10.18
C TRP A 54 -4.19 -5.45 -8.95
N ALA A 55 -4.94 -4.36 -8.98
CA ALA A 55 -5.15 -3.51 -7.82
C ALA A 55 -5.71 -4.31 -6.62
N TYR A 56 -6.70 -5.17 -6.86
CA TYR A 56 -7.31 -5.99 -5.82
C TYR A 56 -6.32 -7.01 -5.22
N VAL A 57 -5.56 -7.70 -6.07
CA VAL A 57 -4.53 -8.65 -5.62
C VAL A 57 -3.48 -7.95 -4.77
N THR A 58 -2.93 -6.83 -5.25
CA THR A 58 -1.91 -6.07 -4.50
C THR A 58 -2.43 -5.55 -3.15
N LEU A 59 -3.71 -5.14 -3.07
CA LEU A 59 -4.32 -4.77 -1.79
C LEU A 59 -4.46 -5.97 -0.85
N THR A 60 -4.79 -7.14 -1.37
CA THR A 60 -4.89 -8.38 -0.58
C THR A 60 -3.51 -8.78 -0.06
N ASP A 61 -2.49 -8.77 -0.93
CA ASP A 61 -1.10 -9.05 -0.56
C ASP A 61 -0.59 -8.09 0.53
N ALA A 62 -0.99 -6.81 0.48
CA ALA A 62 -0.65 -5.84 1.51
C ALA A 62 -1.30 -6.14 2.86
N LEU A 63 -2.54 -6.67 2.87
CA LEU A 63 -3.19 -7.13 4.10
C LEU A 63 -2.51 -8.38 4.67
N GLU A 64 -2.20 -9.36 3.83
CA GLU A 64 -1.47 -10.58 4.22
C GLU A 64 -0.08 -10.23 4.78
N THR A 65 0.60 -9.27 4.16
CA THR A 65 1.88 -8.73 4.64
C THR A 65 1.72 -8.11 6.02
N ALA A 66 0.68 -7.29 6.23
CA ALA A 66 0.42 -6.65 7.52
C ALA A 66 0.15 -7.66 8.63
N GLU A 67 -0.62 -8.70 8.34
CA GLU A 67 -0.88 -9.79 9.26
C GLU A 67 0.40 -10.58 9.58
N SER A 68 1.18 -10.92 8.56
CA SER A 68 2.46 -11.64 8.72
C SER A 68 3.48 -10.84 9.54
N GLU A 69 3.60 -9.53 9.32
CA GLU A 69 4.44 -8.64 10.13
C GLU A 69 3.95 -8.59 11.59
N TYR A 70 2.63 -8.56 11.82
CA TYR A 70 2.04 -8.54 13.16
C TYR A 70 2.37 -9.80 13.97
N TYR A 71 2.33 -10.97 13.32
CA TYR A 71 2.71 -12.24 13.95
C TYR A 71 4.24 -12.47 13.99
N GLY A 72 5.03 -11.54 13.45
CA GLY A 72 6.49 -11.63 13.45
C GLY A 72 7.06 -12.67 12.49
N GLU A 73 6.27 -13.08 11.49
CA GLU A 73 6.65 -14.07 10.48
C GLU A 73 7.47 -13.43 9.34
N THR A 74 7.22 -12.15 9.05
CA THR A 74 7.95 -11.37 8.05
C THR A 74 8.52 -10.09 8.67
N SER A 75 9.73 -9.70 8.26
CA SER A 75 10.35 -8.45 8.72
C SER A 75 9.91 -7.28 7.84
N ALA A 76 9.49 -6.17 8.45
CA ALA A 76 9.14 -4.95 7.74
C ALA A 76 10.31 -4.48 6.86
N TYR A 77 10.05 -4.25 5.58
CA TYR A 77 11.06 -3.71 4.66
C TYR A 77 11.54 -2.34 5.15
N LEU A 78 12.85 -2.23 5.42
CA LEU A 78 13.50 -0.98 5.79
C LEU A 78 14.72 -0.75 4.88
N PRO A 79 14.74 0.31 4.06
CA PRO A 79 15.93 0.74 3.35
C PRO A 79 17.10 0.87 4.32
N THR A 80 18.26 0.40 3.89
CA THR A 80 19.49 0.46 4.67
C THR A 80 20.43 1.51 4.10
N LYS A 81 21.56 1.75 4.76
CA LYS A 81 22.62 2.64 4.22
C LYS A 81 23.20 2.14 2.89
N GLU A 82 23.05 0.85 2.61
CA GLU A 82 23.52 0.20 1.38
C GLU A 82 22.52 0.35 0.23
N THR A 83 21.26 0.70 0.53
CA THR A 83 20.27 1.06 -0.49
C THR A 83 20.71 2.31 -1.23
N ASP A 84 20.66 2.25 -2.56
CA ASP A 84 21.09 3.36 -3.40
C ASP A 84 20.28 4.65 -3.09
N PRO A 85 20.89 5.83 -3.28
CA PRO A 85 20.24 7.09 -2.92
C PRO A 85 18.92 7.36 -3.65
N VAL A 86 18.75 6.85 -4.87
CA VAL A 86 17.54 7.07 -5.67
C VAL A 86 16.38 6.28 -5.06
N THR A 87 16.61 5.00 -4.74
CA THR A 87 15.61 4.16 -4.07
C THR A 87 15.23 4.71 -2.70
N ARG A 88 16.20 5.18 -1.90
CA ARG A 88 15.87 5.82 -0.61
C ARG A 88 15.04 7.09 -0.77
N ALA A 89 15.38 7.94 -1.72
CA ALA A 89 14.61 9.14 -2.01
C ALA A 89 13.18 8.80 -2.47
N TYR A 90 13.03 7.75 -3.27
CA TYR A 90 11.73 7.23 -3.67
C TYR A 90 10.91 6.76 -2.46
N CYS A 91 11.46 5.86 -1.62
CA CYS A 91 10.79 5.37 -0.41
C CYS A 91 10.39 6.52 0.53
N GLN A 92 11.27 7.49 0.73
CA GLN A 92 10.98 8.67 1.55
C GLN A 92 9.81 9.48 0.98
N ASN A 93 9.83 9.78 -0.31
CA ASN A 93 8.79 10.56 -0.95
C ASN A 93 7.44 9.83 -0.90
N THR A 94 7.40 8.53 -1.21
CA THR A 94 6.19 7.72 -1.14
C THR A 94 5.64 7.69 0.29
N TYR A 95 6.50 7.50 1.30
CA TYR A 95 6.08 7.53 2.70
C TYR A 95 5.48 8.87 3.11
N ASP A 96 6.10 9.99 2.72
CA ASP A 96 5.62 11.34 3.06
C ASP A 96 4.27 11.65 2.39
N ILE A 97 4.08 11.21 1.14
CA ILE A 97 2.80 11.32 0.42
C ILE A 97 1.71 10.53 1.15
N TRP A 98 1.97 9.26 1.45
CA TRP A 98 1.00 8.38 2.10
C TRP A 98 0.67 8.79 3.52
N ARG A 99 1.66 9.29 4.28
CA ARG A 99 1.43 9.90 5.59
C ARG A 99 0.43 11.06 5.52
N GLY A 100 0.46 11.86 4.46
CA GLY A 100 -0.53 12.91 4.22
C GLY A 100 -1.93 12.37 3.91
N TYR A 101 -2.03 11.31 3.11
CA TYR A 101 -3.32 10.69 2.76
C TYR A 101 -3.95 9.94 3.92
N LEU A 102 -3.19 9.09 4.61
CA LEU A 102 -3.66 8.27 5.73
C LEU A 102 -4.09 9.13 6.92
N LYS A 103 -3.49 10.31 7.10
CA LYS A 103 -3.97 11.29 8.09
C LYS A 103 -5.42 11.72 7.84
N LYS A 104 -5.87 11.80 6.59
CA LYS A 104 -7.27 12.11 6.25
C LYS A 104 -8.23 10.98 6.61
N LEU A 105 -7.70 9.77 6.81
CA LEU A 105 -8.42 8.58 7.29
C LEU A 105 -8.22 8.34 8.80
N ASN A 106 -7.76 9.36 9.54
CA ASN A 106 -7.45 9.29 10.98
C ASN A 106 -6.30 8.32 11.34
N VAL A 107 -5.46 7.93 10.39
CA VAL A 107 -4.25 7.14 10.63
C VAL A 107 -3.04 8.07 10.73
N ASN A 108 -2.37 8.04 11.89
CA ASN A 108 -1.20 8.87 12.15
C ASN A 108 0.08 8.06 12.04
N LEU A 109 0.81 8.23 10.93
CA LEU A 109 2.13 7.64 10.76
C LEU A 109 3.22 8.49 11.44
N PRO A 110 4.21 7.85 12.10
CA PRO A 110 5.35 8.56 12.66
C PRO A 110 6.14 9.30 11.57
N LYS A 111 6.93 10.29 11.97
CA LYS A 111 7.95 10.82 11.06
C LYS A 111 9.07 9.78 10.98
N GLN A 112 9.39 9.34 9.77
CA GLN A 112 10.46 8.39 9.53
C GLN A 112 11.40 8.94 8.45
N LYS A 113 12.69 8.62 8.59
CA LYS A 113 13.73 8.95 7.62
C LYS A 113 14.42 7.68 7.17
N PHE A 114 14.43 7.43 5.87
CA PHE A 114 15.07 6.27 5.24
C PHE A 114 16.44 6.63 4.64
#